data_AF-A0A132P8F2-F1
#
_entry.id   AF-A0A132P8F2-F1
#
_cell.length_a   1.000
_cell.length_b   1.000
_cell.length_c   1.000
_cell.angle_alpha   90.00
_cell.angle_beta   90.00
_cell.angle_gamma   90.00
#
_symmetry.space_group_name_H-M   'P 1'
#
loop_
_entity.id
_entity.type
_entity.pdbx_description
1 polymer ?
#
loop_
_entity_poly.entity_id
_entity_poly.type
_entity_poly.pdbx_seq_one_letter_code
_entity_poly.pdbx_strand_id
1 'polypeptide(L)'
;MNKKEILYNILKKYENLPYVFRNMFGHNISKLVSWKLTADCATVEENSEVYAAFQLRSKDMSDVPVMGLVNCCKDVAIVMQGPLCLKDDFSYNTLAYYKKCYPNALIILSTWKDEDIKALKRIEDLGVIVICSEKPEKPGHLNINYQVGNTLPGIVRAKQLGAKYVCKTRTDQRIYHPNAMAFFCSLLEQYPVNNEDDWKLIQNQRLLLLSMPYGDMFFPYCLSDFLYFGDVDDMINLFSIPSDVREKGAVSRGVSRREISENNLAPEVQLLRSYISRMGGNEECSIRAYWEFVKNHVITINKNQIDLYWHKYVGRYSNNTIYGTYYIDDSQDALHCYNFDFINWLNLYTGKYEYKAEYEKYMDFVWEE
;
A
#
# COMPACT_ATOMS: atom_id res chain seq x y z
N MET A 1 -32.13 -6.25 -15.13
CA MET A 1 -31.22 -6.66 -14.06
C MET A 1 -30.56 -7.97 -14.46
N ASN A 2 -29.24 -8.06 -14.45
CA ASN A 2 -28.51 -9.27 -14.87
C ASN A 2 -28.86 -10.44 -13.93
N LYS A 3 -29.00 -11.69 -14.43
CA LYS A 3 -29.24 -12.88 -13.58
C LYS A 3 -28.24 -12.99 -12.42
N LYS A 4 -26.97 -12.65 -12.66
CA LYS A 4 -25.93 -12.61 -11.61
C LYS A 4 -26.25 -11.58 -10.51
N GLU A 5 -26.76 -10.42 -10.89
CA GLU A 5 -27.09 -9.32 -9.99
C GLU A 5 -28.35 -9.64 -9.15
N ILE A 6 -29.34 -10.32 -9.74
CA ILE A 6 -30.49 -10.86 -9.00
C ILE A 6 -30.02 -11.85 -7.93
N LEU A 7 -29.20 -12.83 -8.32
CA LEU A 7 -28.69 -13.84 -7.39
C LEU A 7 -27.86 -13.21 -6.26
N TYR A 8 -26.94 -12.30 -6.58
CA TYR A 8 -26.15 -11.58 -5.58
C TYR A 8 -27.03 -10.83 -4.57
N ASN A 9 -28.09 -10.17 -5.04
CA ASN A 9 -29.02 -9.45 -4.16
C ASN A 9 -29.85 -10.39 -3.28
N ILE A 10 -30.23 -11.57 -3.78
CA ILE A 10 -30.90 -12.60 -2.98
C ILE A 10 -29.97 -13.13 -1.89
N LEU A 11 -28.75 -13.51 -2.26
CA LEU A 11 -27.73 -13.97 -1.33
C LEU A 11 -27.48 -12.91 -0.27
N LYS A 12 -27.23 -11.66 -0.66
CA LYS A 12 -27.02 -10.56 0.29
C LYS A 12 -28.19 -10.37 1.28
N LYS A 13 -29.44 -10.57 0.85
CA LYS A 13 -30.60 -10.54 1.75
C LYS A 13 -30.61 -11.72 2.71
N TYR A 14 -30.31 -12.93 2.22
CA TYR A 14 -30.16 -14.13 3.05
C TYR A 14 -29.05 -13.95 4.10
N GLU A 15 -27.88 -13.47 3.67
CA GLU A 15 -26.73 -13.14 4.51
C GLU A 15 -27.04 -12.11 5.62
N ASN A 16 -28.02 -11.23 5.39
CA ASN A 16 -28.43 -10.22 6.36
C ASN A 16 -29.37 -10.78 7.45
N LEU A 17 -30.02 -11.93 7.24
CA LEU A 17 -31.02 -12.47 8.17
C LEU A 17 -30.48 -12.67 9.60
N PRO A 18 -29.29 -13.26 9.82
CA PRO A 18 -28.76 -13.45 11.18
C PRO A 18 -28.61 -12.12 11.94
N TYR A 19 -28.28 -11.03 11.24
CA TYR A 19 -28.11 -9.70 11.83
C TYR A 19 -29.43 -9.01 12.19
N VAL A 20 -30.53 -9.35 11.51
CA VAL A 20 -31.88 -8.90 11.87
C VAL A 20 -32.30 -9.49 13.22
N PHE A 21 -31.93 -10.75 13.48
CA PHE A 21 -32.24 -11.45 14.73
C PHE A 21 -31.13 -11.31 15.79
N ARG A 22 -30.19 -10.37 15.65
CA ARG A 22 -29.03 -10.23 16.55
C ARG A 22 -29.38 -10.17 18.03
N ASN A 23 -30.54 -9.56 18.38
CA ASN A 23 -31.00 -9.43 19.76
C ASN A 23 -31.32 -10.80 20.40
N MET A 24 -31.61 -11.83 19.60
CA MET A 24 -31.86 -13.19 20.07
C MET A 24 -30.57 -13.95 20.45
N PHE A 25 -29.42 -13.55 19.89
CA PHE A 25 -28.13 -14.24 20.08
C PHE A 25 -27.24 -13.58 21.16
N GLY A 26 -27.77 -12.61 21.90
CA GLY A 26 -27.03 -11.86 22.91
C GLY A 26 -26.11 -10.78 22.33
N HIS A 27 -25.59 -9.89 23.19
CA HIS A 27 -24.91 -8.65 22.78
C HIS A 27 -23.54 -8.82 22.09
N ASN A 28 -23.01 -10.03 21.91
CA ASN A 28 -21.68 -10.21 21.32
C ASN A 28 -21.75 -10.43 19.81
N ILE A 29 -21.95 -9.35 19.06
CA ILE A 29 -22.06 -9.36 17.60
C ILE A 29 -20.81 -9.95 16.92
N SER A 30 -19.62 -9.77 17.50
CA SER A 30 -18.36 -10.31 16.97
C SER A 30 -18.34 -11.84 17.00
N LYS A 31 -18.89 -12.47 18.05
CA LYS A 31 -19.05 -13.93 18.11
C LYS A 31 -20.02 -14.43 17.05
N LEU A 32 -21.15 -13.75 16.86
CA LEU A 32 -22.12 -14.09 15.82
C LEU A 32 -21.50 -14.04 14.42
N VAL A 33 -20.76 -12.97 14.11
CA VAL A 33 -20.03 -12.83 12.83
C VAL A 33 -19.04 -13.97 12.65
N SER A 34 -18.24 -14.27 13.67
CA SER A 34 -17.25 -15.34 13.62
C SER A 34 -17.91 -16.71 13.36
N TRP A 35 -18.93 -17.09 14.13
CA TRP A 35 -19.64 -18.36 13.94
C TRP A 35 -20.26 -18.49 12.56
N LYS A 36 -20.88 -17.42 12.07
CA LYS A 36 -21.51 -17.41 10.76
C LYS A 36 -20.47 -17.64 9.64
N LEU A 37 -19.36 -16.89 9.66
CA LEU A 37 -18.31 -17.04 8.66
C LEU A 37 -17.59 -18.40 8.78
N THR A 38 -17.46 -18.96 9.99
CA THR A 38 -16.96 -20.32 10.18
C THR A 38 -17.86 -21.36 9.52
N ALA A 39 -19.18 -21.26 9.70
CA ALA A 39 -20.14 -22.15 9.04
C ALA A 39 -20.09 -22.00 7.51
N ASP A 40 -19.96 -20.77 7.00
CA ASP A 40 -19.81 -20.51 5.57
C ASP A 40 -18.54 -21.16 5.02
N CYS A 41 -17.39 -20.96 5.69
CA CYS A 41 -16.12 -21.58 5.31
C CYS A 41 -16.20 -23.12 5.30
N ALA A 42 -16.74 -23.72 6.36
CA ALA A 42 -16.91 -25.18 6.44
C ALA A 42 -17.80 -25.72 5.32
N THR A 43 -18.91 -25.03 5.02
CA THR A 43 -19.81 -25.41 3.92
C THR A 43 -19.11 -25.31 2.56
N VAL A 44 -18.29 -24.28 2.34
CA VAL A 44 -17.49 -24.14 1.11
C VAL A 44 -16.51 -25.29 0.98
N GLU A 45 -15.77 -25.64 2.03
CA GLU A 45 -14.81 -26.75 2.01
C GLU A 45 -15.48 -28.11 1.77
N GLU A 46 -16.68 -28.33 2.31
CA GLU A 46 -17.45 -29.57 2.08
C GLU A 46 -17.99 -29.70 0.64
N ASN A 47 -18.21 -28.57 -0.05
CA ASN A 47 -18.93 -28.54 -1.32
C ASN A 47 -18.09 -27.99 -2.49
N SER A 48 -16.78 -27.82 -2.32
CA SER A 48 -15.88 -27.33 -3.36
C SER A 48 -14.46 -27.90 -3.21
N GLU A 49 -13.57 -27.57 -4.13
CA GLU A 49 -12.17 -28.01 -4.12
C GLU A 49 -11.21 -26.97 -3.50
N VAL A 50 -11.74 -26.01 -2.73
CA VAL A 50 -10.94 -24.92 -2.14
C VAL A 50 -11.06 -24.89 -0.61
N TYR A 51 -9.96 -24.53 0.06
CA TYR A 51 -9.96 -24.17 1.48
C TYR A 51 -10.39 -22.72 1.66
N ALA A 52 -11.15 -22.44 2.72
CA ALA A 52 -11.70 -21.11 2.98
C ALA A 52 -11.45 -20.67 4.42
N ALA A 53 -10.92 -19.46 4.57
CA ALA A 53 -10.71 -18.84 5.88
C ALA A 53 -11.03 -17.35 5.84
N PHE A 54 -11.29 -16.75 7.01
CA PHE A 54 -11.59 -15.33 7.14
C PHE A 54 -10.74 -14.66 8.22
N GLN A 55 -10.55 -13.35 8.06
CA GLN A 55 -9.90 -12.49 9.04
C GLN A 55 -10.82 -11.31 9.36
N LEU A 56 -11.18 -11.16 10.64
CA LEU A 56 -11.93 -10.02 11.13
C LEU A 56 -10.99 -8.91 11.58
N ARG A 57 -11.29 -7.68 11.18
CA ARG A 57 -10.55 -6.48 11.58
C ARG A 57 -11.51 -5.52 12.26
N SER A 58 -11.10 -4.97 13.40
CA SER A 58 -11.93 -4.02 14.14
C SER A 58 -12.01 -2.69 13.40
N LYS A 59 -13.21 -2.12 13.28
CA LYS A 59 -13.39 -0.77 12.72
C LYS A 59 -12.95 0.28 13.72
N ASP A 60 -13.42 0.12 14.96
CA ASP A 60 -13.03 0.88 16.14
C ASP A 60 -11.77 0.27 16.75
N MET A 61 -10.77 1.10 17.00
CA MET A 61 -9.46 0.65 17.48
C MET A 61 -9.23 0.93 18.97
N SER A 62 -10.22 1.51 19.66
CA SER A 62 -10.16 1.84 21.09
C SER A 62 -9.82 0.61 21.95
N ASP A 63 -10.55 -0.49 21.73
CA ASP A 63 -10.47 -1.73 22.51
C ASP A 63 -9.39 -2.72 22.02
N VAL A 64 -8.67 -2.43 20.93
CA VAL A 64 -7.64 -3.34 20.40
C VAL A 64 -6.44 -3.31 21.35
N PRO A 65 -6.08 -4.42 22.03
CA PRO A 65 -4.94 -4.44 22.92
C PRO A 65 -3.65 -4.28 22.12
N VAL A 66 -2.74 -3.44 22.63
CA VAL A 66 -1.42 -3.21 22.05
C VAL A 66 -0.38 -3.54 23.11
N MET A 67 0.50 -4.47 22.79
CA MET A 67 1.63 -4.81 23.66
C MET A 67 2.82 -3.94 23.26
N GLY A 68 3.30 -3.09 24.17
CA GLY A 68 4.44 -2.19 23.94
C GLY A 68 5.78 -2.90 23.94
N LEU A 69 5.98 -3.86 23.04
CA LEU A 69 7.16 -4.73 22.99
C LEU A 69 8.42 -4.01 22.50
N VAL A 70 8.29 -3.00 21.62
CA VAL A 70 9.43 -2.41 20.92
C VAL A 70 9.41 -0.88 21.00
N ASN A 71 10.56 -0.29 21.38
CA ASN A 71 10.71 1.16 21.59
C ASN A 71 11.57 1.86 20.50
N CYS A 72 11.42 1.45 19.24
CA CYS A 72 12.27 1.89 18.11
C CYS A 72 11.79 3.17 17.40
N CYS A 73 10.65 3.75 17.79
CA CYS A 73 9.93 4.70 16.95
C CYS A 73 10.29 6.18 17.13
N LYS A 74 11.33 6.51 17.91
CA LYS A 74 11.67 7.89 18.29
C LYS A 74 12.06 8.75 17.08
N ASP A 75 12.69 8.13 16.10
CA ASP A 75 13.21 8.79 14.91
C ASP A 75 12.29 8.60 13.69
N VAL A 76 11.10 8.04 13.90
CA VAL A 76 10.13 7.71 12.83
C VAL A 76 9.00 8.74 12.82
N ALA A 77 8.65 9.22 11.64
CA ALA A 77 7.38 9.89 11.39
C ALA A 77 6.46 9.03 10.53
N ILE A 78 5.19 8.94 10.89
CA ILE A 78 4.13 8.35 10.06
C ILE A 78 3.35 9.52 9.44
N VAL A 79 3.44 9.65 8.12
CA VAL A 79 2.75 10.67 7.32
C VAL A 79 1.55 10.01 6.64
N MET A 80 0.36 10.30 7.12
CA MET A 80 -0.89 9.91 6.46
C MET A 80 -1.31 10.98 5.45
N GLN A 81 -1.32 10.66 4.16
CA GLN A 81 -1.76 11.58 3.11
C GLN A 81 -3.14 11.22 2.52
N GLY A 82 -3.90 12.25 2.15
CA GLY A 82 -5.13 12.14 1.37
C GLY A 82 -6.33 12.84 2.03
N PRO A 83 -7.50 12.81 1.37
CA PRO A 83 -8.74 13.32 1.95
C PRO A 83 -9.21 12.46 3.12
N LEU A 84 -9.96 13.03 4.06
CA LEU A 84 -10.45 12.28 5.21
C LEU A 84 -11.49 11.23 4.80
N CYS A 85 -11.33 10.01 5.30
CA CYS A 85 -12.38 9.00 5.26
C CYS A 85 -13.25 9.11 6.51
N LEU A 86 -14.34 9.88 6.41
CA LEU A 86 -15.28 10.13 7.51
C LEU A 86 -16.23 8.96 7.79
N LYS A 87 -16.41 8.05 6.81
CA LYS A 87 -17.25 6.86 7.00
C LYS A 87 -16.64 5.97 8.08
N ASP A 88 -17.46 5.56 9.05
CA ASP A 88 -17.05 4.75 10.21
C ASP A 88 -15.88 5.38 11.00
N ASP A 89 -15.70 6.71 10.93
CA ASP A 89 -14.55 7.45 11.49
C ASP A 89 -13.20 6.83 11.08
N PHE A 90 -13.08 6.26 9.87
CA PHE A 90 -11.96 5.40 9.50
C PHE A 90 -10.59 6.09 9.69
N SER A 91 -10.40 7.30 9.14
CA SER A 91 -9.13 8.02 9.26
C SER A 91 -8.82 8.43 10.70
N TYR A 92 -9.82 8.89 11.45
CA TYR A 92 -9.69 9.22 12.87
C TYR A 92 -9.26 8.00 13.70
N ASN A 93 -9.97 6.88 13.53
CA ASN A 93 -9.68 5.62 14.22
C ASN A 93 -8.31 5.05 13.85
N THR A 94 -7.84 5.23 12.61
CA THR A 94 -6.49 4.86 12.20
C THR A 94 -5.43 5.71 12.93
N LEU A 95 -5.60 7.04 12.96
CA LEU A 95 -4.66 7.94 13.63
C LEU A 95 -4.60 7.70 15.15
N ALA A 96 -5.76 7.51 15.79
CA ALA A 96 -5.83 7.15 17.20
C ALA A 96 -5.11 5.81 17.48
N TYR A 97 -5.28 4.83 16.61
CA TYR A 97 -4.57 3.55 16.71
C TYR A 97 -3.06 3.70 16.55
N TYR A 98 -2.59 4.53 15.61
CA TYR A 98 -1.17 4.79 15.43
C TYR A 98 -0.56 5.49 16.64
N LYS A 99 -1.26 6.44 17.28
CA LYS A 99 -0.82 7.04 18.56
C LYS A 99 -0.66 5.99 19.67
N LYS A 100 -1.53 4.97 19.70
CA LYS A 100 -1.46 3.87 20.66
C LYS A 100 -0.31 2.89 20.36
N CYS A 101 -0.11 2.54 19.10
CA CYS A 101 0.93 1.59 18.68
C CYS A 101 2.34 2.18 18.71
N TYR A 102 2.45 3.46 18.35
CA TYR A 102 3.72 4.14 18.12
C TYR A 102 3.80 5.43 18.94
N PRO A 103 3.77 5.34 20.29
CA PRO A 103 3.65 6.53 21.15
C PRO A 103 4.81 7.52 21.01
N ASN A 104 5.98 7.04 20.56
CA ASN A 104 7.18 7.85 20.36
C ASN A 104 7.39 8.30 18.90
N ALA A 105 6.56 7.86 17.96
CA ALA A 105 6.62 8.34 16.58
C ALA A 105 5.92 9.70 16.44
N LEU A 106 6.41 10.52 15.50
CA LEU A 106 5.65 11.66 15.02
C LEU A 106 4.50 11.16 14.15
N ILE A 107 3.25 11.49 14.50
CA ILE A 107 2.09 11.15 13.68
C ILE A 107 1.61 12.43 13.00
N ILE A 108 1.67 12.45 11.67
CA ILE A 108 1.34 13.60 10.83
C ILE A 108 0.20 13.22 9.90
N LEU A 109 -0.88 13.99 9.91
CA LEU A 109 -1.89 13.99 8.88
C LEU A 109 -1.57 15.13 7.91
N SER A 110 -1.31 14.80 6.65
CA SER A 110 -1.25 15.78 5.56
C SER A 110 -2.53 15.66 4.75
N THR A 111 -3.29 16.74 4.61
CA THR A 111 -4.61 16.72 3.96
C THR A 111 -4.93 18.07 3.30
N TRP A 112 -6.17 18.29 2.88
CA TRP A 112 -6.58 19.50 2.14
C TRP A 112 -7.18 20.57 3.07
N LYS A 113 -7.06 21.85 2.68
CA LYS A 113 -7.66 22.96 3.43
C LYS A 113 -9.19 22.96 3.46
N ASP A 114 -9.84 22.30 2.50
CA ASP A 114 -11.30 22.20 2.39
C ASP A 114 -11.90 20.96 3.07
N GLU A 115 -11.13 20.26 3.90
CA GLU A 115 -11.61 19.15 4.73
C GLU A 115 -12.50 19.61 5.89
N ASP A 116 -13.25 18.67 6.48
CA ASP A 116 -14.17 18.96 7.59
C ASP A 116 -13.43 19.47 8.84
N ILE A 117 -13.66 20.73 9.20
CA ILE A 117 -12.97 21.42 10.30
C ILE A 117 -13.21 20.73 11.65
N LYS A 118 -14.40 20.16 11.89
CA LYS A 118 -14.70 19.47 13.16
C LYS A 118 -13.93 18.17 13.26
N ALA A 119 -13.82 17.42 12.15
CA ALA A 119 -13.02 16.21 12.07
C ALA A 119 -11.53 16.49 12.25
N LEU A 120 -11.01 17.56 11.61
CA LEU A 120 -9.62 17.99 11.80
C LEU A 120 -9.35 18.34 13.27
N LYS A 121 -10.25 19.10 13.91
CA LYS A 121 -10.09 19.46 15.32
C LYS A 121 -10.05 18.24 16.24
N ARG A 122 -10.95 17.27 16.03
CA ARG A 122 -10.92 15.98 16.74
C ARG A 122 -9.59 15.25 16.57
N ILE A 123 -8.99 15.31 15.37
CA ILE A 123 -7.70 14.68 15.07
C ILE A 123 -6.55 15.40 15.78
N GLU A 124 -6.53 16.74 15.77
CA GLU A 124 -5.54 17.53 16.51
C GLU A 124 -5.58 17.23 18.01
N ASP A 125 -6.77 17.06 18.57
CA ASP A 125 -6.97 16.75 19.99
C ASP A 125 -6.39 15.36 20.39
N LEU A 126 -6.08 14.48 19.42
CA LEU A 126 -5.31 13.23 19.65
C LEU A 126 -3.79 13.47 19.80
N GLY A 127 -3.33 14.70 19.61
CA GLY A 127 -1.90 15.03 19.50
C GLY A 127 -1.29 14.59 18.16
N VAL A 128 -2.10 14.60 17.09
CA VAL A 128 -1.65 14.43 15.70
C VAL A 128 -1.32 15.79 15.12
N ILE A 129 -0.23 15.86 14.35
CA ILE A 129 0.18 17.08 13.66
C ILE A 129 -0.59 17.17 12.34
N VAL A 130 -1.40 18.20 12.14
CA VAL A 130 -2.20 18.38 10.93
C VAL A 130 -1.57 19.42 10.02
N ILE A 131 -1.34 19.06 8.76
CA ILE A 131 -0.88 19.93 7.68
C ILE A 131 -1.97 20.00 6.61
N CYS A 132 -2.40 21.21 6.25
CA CYS A 132 -3.41 21.42 5.21
C CYS A 132 -2.81 22.14 4.01
N SER A 133 -2.80 21.46 2.86
CA SER A 133 -2.32 22.00 1.58
C SER A 133 -3.47 22.54 0.73
N GLU A 134 -3.14 23.48 -0.15
CA GLU A 134 -4.01 23.83 -1.28
C GLU A 134 -4.03 22.67 -2.28
N LYS A 135 -5.19 22.44 -2.90
CA LYS A 135 -5.28 21.48 -4.01
C LYS A 135 -4.57 22.04 -5.24
N PRO A 136 -3.67 21.28 -5.88
CA PRO A 136 -3.14 21.65 -7.19
C PRO A 136 -4.26 21.96 -8.19
N GLU A 137 -4.05 22.94 -9.08
CA GLU A 137 -5.04 23.28 -10.11
C GLU A 137 -5.34 22.09 -11.03
N LYS A 138 -4.29 21.38 -11.44
CA LYS A 138 -4.40 20.15 -12.23
C LYS A 138 -4.11 18.93 -11.37
N PRO A 139 -4.96 17.89 -11.43
CA PRO A 139 -4.71 16.63 -10.74
C PRO A 139 -3.50 15.85 -11.29
N GLY A 140 -3.10 16.09 -12.54
CA GLY A 140 -2.14 15.24 -13.26
C GLY A 140 -2.76 13.90 -13.66
N HIS A 141 -2.02 13.08 -14.42
CA HIS A 141 -2.50 11.76 -14.78
C HIS A 141 -2.71 10.90 -13.53
N LEU A 142 -3.85 10.21 -13.46
CA LEU A 142 -4.26 9.40 -12.29
C LEU A 142 -4.14 10.09 -10.91
N ASN A 143 -4.23 11.43 -10.87
CA ASN A 143 -4.14 12.27 -9.67
C ASN A 143 -2.74 12.34 -9.00
N ILE A 144 -1.66 12.10 -9.76
CA ILE A 144 -0.28 12.15 -9.21
C ILE A 144 0.05 13.50 -8.55
N ASN A 145 -0.42 14.63 -9.08
CA ASN A 145 -0.16 15.94 -8.47
C ASN A 145 -0.82 16.06 -7.09
N TYR A 146 -2.01 15.50 -6.92
CA TYR A 146 -2.69 15.46 -5.63
C TYR A 146 -1.92 14.59 -4.64
N GLN A 147 -1.38 13.47 -5.10
CA GLN A 147 -0.55 12.60 -4.27
C GLN A 147 0.72 13.29 -3.79
N VAL A 148 1.50 13.88 -4.68
CA VAL A 148 2.79 14.52 -4.31
C VAL A 148 2.59 15.83 -3.56
N GLY A 149 1.62 16.66 -3.99
CA GLY A 149 1.29 17.94 -3.37
C GLY A 149 0.77 17.81 -1.93
N ASN A 150 0.27 16.62 -1.57
CA ASN A 150 -0.13 16.33 -0.21
C ASN A 150 0.92 15.52 0.57
N THR A 151 1.67 14.63 -0.08
CA THR A 151 2.71 13.83 0.59
C THR A 151 3.91 14.70 1.00
N LEU A 152 4.46 15.50 0.08
CA LEU A 152 5.72 16.20 0.27
C LEU A 152 5.71 17.20 1.45
N PRO A 153 4.65 18.03 1.65
CA PRO A 153 4.60 18.92 2.82
C PRO A 153 4.64 18.18 4.16
N GLY A 154 4.01 17.00 4.24
CA GLY A 154 4.06 16.15 5.43
C GLY A 154 5.46 15.60 5.71
N ILE A 155 6.17 15.14 4.67
CA ILE A 155 7.56 14.66 4.78
C ILE A 155 8.50 15.81 5.18
N VAL A 156 8.38 16.98 4.55
CA VAL A 156 9.17 18.17 4.92
C VAL A 156 8.93 18.56 6.37
N ARG A 157 7.67 18.49 6.84
CA ARG A 157 7.35 18.74 8.25
C ARG A 157 7.99 17.71 9.18
N ALA A 158 7.99 16.42 8.80
CA ALA A 158 8.67 15.38 9.56
C ALA A 158 10.16 15.69 9.72
N LYS A 159 10.85 16.07 8.64
CA LYS A 159 12.27 16.48 8.67
C LYS A 159 12.50 17.65 9.63
N GLN A 160 11.69 18.70 9.54
CA GLN A 160 11.79 19.88 10.41
C GLN A 160 11.63 19.55 11.90
N LEU A 161 10.89 18.47 12.21
CA LEU A 161 10.66 18.00 13.57
C LEU A 161 11.70 16.95 14.02
N GLY A 162 12.73 16.68 13.21
CA GLY A 162 13.84 15.81 13.56
C GLY A 162 13.62 14.33 13.24
N ALA A 163 12.62 13.95 12.43
CA ALA A 163 12.49 12.58 11.98
C ALA A 163 13.68 12.18 11.10
N LYS A 164 14.23 10.98 11.35
CA LYS A 164 15.23 10.33 10.49
C LYS A 164 14.56 9.50 9.41
N TYR A 165 13.47 8.81 9.75
CA TYR A 165 12.73 7.94 8.85
C TYR A 165 11.30 8.41 8.68
N VAL A 166 10.73 8.19 7.50
CA VAL A 166 9.32 8.51 7.21
C VAL A 166 8.60 7.30 6.66
N CYS A 167 7.48 6.93 7.30
CA CYS A 167 6.47 6.03 6.74
C CYS A 167 5.34 6.86 6.11
N LYS A 168 5.28 6.91 4.79
CA LYS A 168 4.16 7.48 4.04
C LYS A 168 3.05 6.43 3.90
N THR A 169 1.79 6.75 4.22
CA THR A 169 0.62 5.86 4.01
C THR A 169 -0.65 6.66 3.73
N ARG A 170 -1.68 6.04 3.17
CA ARG A 170 -2.92 6.76 2.78
C ARG A 170 -3.95 6.88 3.92
N THR A 171 -4.76 7.94 3.89
CA THR A 171 -5.89 8.16 4.82
C THR A 171 -7.02 7.14 4.70
N ASP A 172 -7.13 6.46 3.56
CA ASP A 172 -8.08 5.36 3.31
C ASP A 172 -7.46 3.97 3.53
N GLN A 173 -6.27 3.91 4.13
CA GLN A 173 -5.57 2.69 4.50
C GLN A 173 -5.26 2.65 6.01
N ARG A 174 -5.09 1.43 6.55
CA ARG A 174 -4.69 1.20 7.94
C ARG A 174 -3.71 0.05 8.02
N ILE A 175 -2.58 0.28 8.69
CA ILE A 175 -1.63 -0.76 9.11
C ILE A 175 -2.13 -1.31 10.45
N TYR A 176 -2.53 -2.57 10.50
CA TYR A 176 -3.04 -3.16 11.74
C TYR A 176 -1.93 -3.72 12.63
N HIS A 177 -0.78 -4.12 12.06
CA HIS A 177 0.29 -4.71 12.85
C HIS A 177 0.95 -3.65 13.75
N PRO A 178 0.95 -3.80 15.10
CA PRO A 178 1.40 -2.75 16.03
C PRO A 178 2.92 -2.56 16.06
N ASN A 179 3.69 -3.48 15.47
CA ASN A 179 5.15 -3.42 15.41
C ASN A 179 5.67 -3.17 13.98
N ALA A 180 4.84 -2.69 13.05
CA ALA A 180 5.26 -2.53 11.66
C ALA A 180 6.45 -1.56 11.51
N MET A 181 6.48 -0.46 12.27
CA MET A 181 7.60 0.49 12.21
C MET A 181 8.92 -0.13 12.69
N ALA A 182 8.87 -0.97 13.73
CA ALA A 182 10.03 -1.72 14.20
C ALA A 182 10.56 -2.67 13.13
N PHE A 183 9.66 -3.43 12.53
CA PHE A 183 9.97 -4.33 11.43
C PHE A 183 10.66 -3.58 10.28
N PHE A 184 10.16 -2.40 9.90
CA PHE A 184 10.77 -1.60 8.83
C PHE A 184 12.17 -1.10 9.18
N CYS A 185 12.38 -0.57 10.38
CA CYS A 185 13.72 -0.16 10.82
C CYS A 185 14.70 -1.33 10.79
N SER A 186 14.31 -2.50 11.31
CA SER A 186 15.15 -3.70 11.30
C SER A 186 15.50 -4.17 9.89
N LEU A 187 14.58 -4.03 8.92
CA LEU A 187 14.89 -4.33 7.52
C LEU A 187 15.93 -3.38 6.94
N LEU A 188 15.82 -2.06 7.16
CA LEU A 188 16.83 -1.11 6.68
C LEU A 188 18.20 -1.34 7.35
N GLU A 189 18.23 -1.67 8.63
CA GLU A 189 19.47 -1.99 9.36
C GLU A 189 20.15 -3.26 8.84
N GLN A 190 19.35 -4.30 8.53
CA GLN A 190 19.88 -5.61 8.12
C GLN A 190 20.29 -5.64 6.64
N TYR A 191 19.66 -4.83 5.79
CA TYR A 191 19.84 -4.86 4.35
C TYR A 191 20.26 -3.48 3.83
N PRO A 192 21.56 -3.14 3.89
CA PRO A 192 22.04 -1.83 3.47
C PRO A 192 21.86 -1.62 1.96
N VAL A 193 21.69 -0.35 1.58
CA VAL A 193 21.68 0.10 0.19
C VAL A 193 23.03 -0.17 -0.46
N ASN A 194 23.01 -0.54 -1.75
CA ASN A 194 24.22 -0.70 -2.54
C ASN A 194 24.35 0.49 -3.51
N ASN A 195 25.25 1.43 -3.19
CA ASN A 195 25.57 2.59 -4.04
C ASN A 195 26.84 2.38 -4.89
N GLU A 196 27.30 1.13 -5.08
CA GLU A 196 28.46 0.82 -5.94
C GLU A 196 28.10 0.79 -7.44
N ASP A 197 26.82 1.00 -7.78
CA ASP A 197 26.35 1.09 -9.16
C ASP A 197 26.49 2.50 -9.75
N ASP A 198 26.04 2.69 -10.99
CA ASP A 198 26.28 3.91 -11.78
C ASP A 198 25.50 5.16 -11.30
N TRP A 199 25.01 5.19 -10.07
CA TRP A 199 24.28 6.33 -9.49
C TRP A 199 25.20 7.52 -9.26
N LYS A 200 24.71 8.73 -9.56
CA LYS A 200 25.48 9.98 -9.38
C LYS A 200 25.32 10.56 -7.97
N LEU A 201 24.18 10.31 -7.35
CA LEU A 201 23.86 10.74 -6.00
C LEU A 201 23.79 9.52 -5.07
N ILE A 202 24.21 9.71 -3.83
CA ILE A 202 24.16 8.67 -2.81
C ILE A 202 22.73 8.57 -2.26
N GLN A 203 22.17 7.37 -2.27
CA GLN A 203 20.97 7.04 -1.52
C GLN A 203 21.36 6.67 -0.08
N ASN A 204 20.71 7.25 0.93
CA ASN A 204 21.10 7.07 2.33
C ASN A 204 20.73 5.68 2.87
N GLN A 205 19.54 5.21 2.54
CA GLN A 205 19.00 3.90 2.92
C GLN A 205 18.12 3.36 1.80
N ARG A 206 17.89 2.04 1.78
CA ARG A 206 16.92 1.48 0.84
C ARG A 206 15.53 2.10 1.03
N LEU A 207 14.80 2.26 -0.06
CA LEU A 207 13.38 2.54 0.02
C LEU A 207 12.65 1.23 0.28
N LEU A 208 11.81 1.16 1.31
CA LEU A 208 10.92 0.04 1.58
C LEU A 208 9.54 0.31 0.98
N LEU A 209 9.07 -0.59 0.12
CA LEU A 209 7.81 -0.49 -0.61
C LEU A 209 6.94 -1.75 -0.42
N LEU A 210 5.66 -1.64 -0.76
CA LEU A 210 4.77 -2.80 -0.84
C LEU A 210 4.78 -3.43 -2.23
N SER A 211 4.64 -4.75 -2.27
CA SER A 211 4.32 -5.47 -3.50
C SER A 211 2.92 -5.13 -4.01
N MET A 212 2.77 -5.13 -5.33
CA MET A 212 1.47 -5.14 -6.01
C MET A 212 0.97 -6.57 -6.21
N PRO A 213 -0.35 -6.79 -6.35
CA PRO A 213 -0.91 -8.13 -6.53
C PRO A 213 -1.00 -8.56 -8.01
N TYR A 214 -0.28 -7.93 -8.92
CA TYR A 214 -0.52 -8.03 -10.37
C TYR A 214 0.73 -8.29 -11.23
N GLY A 215 1.72 -8.98 -10.66
CA GLY A 215 2.91 -9.47 -11.37
C GLY A 215 4.01 -8.43 -11.51
N ASP A 216 4.26 -7.65 -10.45
CA ASP A 216 5.17 -6.51 -10.52
C ASP A 216 6.65 -6.87 -10.70
N MET A 217 7.08 -8.14 -10.60
CA MET A 217 8.45 -8.53 -10.99
C MET A 217 8.74 -8.26 -12.45
N PHE A 218 7.75 -8.40 -13.32
CA PHE A 218 7.90 -8.22 -14.76
C PHE A 218 7.18 -6.98 -15.28
N PHE A 219 7.00 -5.99 -14.41
CA PHE A 219 6.37 -4.71 -14.72
C PHE A 219 7.30 -3.58 -14.29
N PRO A 220 8.19 -3.09 -15.18
CA PRO A 220 9.25 -2.15 -14.81
C PRO A 220 8.76 -0.97 -13.98
N TYR A 221 9.35 -0.83 -12.80
CA TYR A 221 9.10 0.28 -11.88
C TYR A 221 7.67 0.37 -11.33
N CYS A 222 6.85 -0.67 -11.49
CA CYS A 222 5.45 -0.68 -11.05
C CYS A 222 5.30 -1.30 -9.65
N LEU A 223 5.98 -0.73 -8.65
CA LEU A 223 5.83 -1.11 -7.24
C LEU A 223 4.78 -0.23 -6.55
N SER A 224 4.12 -0.74 -5.51
CA SER A 224 2.97 -0.04 -4.92
C SER A 224 3.28 1.37 -4.44
N ASP A 225 2.48 2.34 -4.88
CA ASP A 225 2.56 3.72 -4.38
C ASP A 225 1.88 3.92 -3.01
N PHE A 226 1.28 2.86 -2.43
CA PHE A 226 0.44 2.95 -1.25
C PHE A 226 1.22 3.34 0.01
N LEU A 227 2.37 2.70 0.19
CA LEU A 227 3.23 2.87 1.34
C LEU A 227 4.69 2.92 0.90
N TYR A 228 5.40 3.89 1.46
CA TYR A 228 6.85 3.99 1.34
C TYR A 228 7.43 4.23 2.72
N PHE A 229 8.56 3.58 3.01
CA PHE A 229 9.34 3.84 4.19
C PHE A 229 10.81 4.00 3.84
N GLY A 230 11.49 4.99 4.41
CA GLY A 230 12.89 5.23 4.11
C GLY A 230 13.47 6.38 4.91
N ASP A 231 14.74 6.67 4.67
CA ASP A 231 15.40 7.88 5.17
C ASP A 231 14.65 9.12 4.70
N VAL A 232 14.55 10.13 5.56
CA VAL A 232 13.75 11.33 5.29
C VAL A 232 14.23 12.09 4.05
N ASP A 233 15.53 12.08 3.75
CA ASP A 233 16.07 12.79 2.58
C ASP A 233 15.83 12.02 1.29
N ASP A 234 15.96 10.69 1.32
CA ASP A 234 15.58 9.83 0.20
C ASP A 234 14.08 9.98 -0.11
N MET A 235 13.25 10.04 0.93
CA MET A 235 11.80 10.25 0.82
C MET A 235 11.45 11.64 0.25
N ILE A 236 12.18 12.69 0.63
CA ILE A 236 12.02 14.03 0.01
C ILE A 236 12.38 13.96 -1.47
N ASN A 237 13.50 13.32 -1.82
CA ASN A 237 13.94 13.20 -3.21
C ASN A 237 12.92 12.41 -4.07
N LEU A 238 12.36 11.32 -3.53
CA LEU A 238 11.34 10.50 -4.19
C LEU A 238 10.07 11.29 -4.52
N PHE A 239 9.57 12.11 -3.59
CA PHE A 239 8.33 12.87 -3.78
C PHE A 239 8.53 14.26 -4.39
N SER A 240 9.77 14.68 -4.64
CA SER A 240 10.11 15.94 -5.30
C SER A 240 10.12 15.78 -6.82
N ILE A 241 8.99 15.42 -7.40
CA ILE A 241 8.85 15.32 -8.88
C ILE A 241 8.23 16.60 -9.45
N PRO A 242 8.52 16.95 -10.72
CA PRO A 242 7.82 18.04 -11.40
C PRO A 242 6.31 17.78 -11.47
N SER A 243 5.51 18.85 -11.45
CA SER A 243 4.07 18.76 -11.65
C SER A 243 3.75 18.13 -13.02
N ASP A 244 2.86 17.15 -13.02
CA ASP A 244 2.36 16.52 -14.23
C ASP A 244 1.33 17.45 -14.91
N VAL A 245 1.64 17.86 -16.13
CA VAL A 245 0.80 18.75 -16.94
C VAL A 245 -0.31 18.03 -17.70
N ARG A 246 -0.27 16.69 -17.74
CA ARG A 246 -1.28 15.84 -18.40
C ARG A 246 -2.62 15.95 -17.68
N GLU A 247 -3.69 15.83 -18.46
CA GLU A 247 -5.04 15.77 -17.91
C GLU A 247 -5.29 14.46 -17.17
N LYS A 248 -6.28 14.48 -16.28
CA LYS A 248 -6.73 13.27 -15.59
C LYS A 248 -7.29 12.28 -16.61
N GLY A 249 -6.60 11.15 -16.75
CA GLY A 249 -7.02 10.03 -17.57
C GLY A 249 -7.03 8.72 -16.80
N ALA A 250 -7.39 7.65 -17.50
CA ALA A 250 -7.14 6.28 -17.10
C ALA A 250 -6.14 5.65 -18.08
N VAL A 251 -5.47 4.59 -17.65
CA VAL A 251 -4.70 3.75 -18.58
C VAL A 251 -5.66 3.04 -19.50
N SER A 252 -5.45 3.16 -20.81
CA SER A 252 -6.27 2.49 -21.83
C SER A 252 -6.14 0.96 -21.73
N ARG A 253 -7.17 0.25 -22.18
CA ARG A 253 -7.08 -1.19 -22.43
C ARG A 253 -6.13 -1.47 -23.59
N GLY A 254 -5.55 -2.66 -23.62
CA GLY A 254 -4.67 -3.09 -24.71
C GLY A 254 -3.24 -2.53 -24.63
N VAL A 255 -2.90 -1.83 -23.55
CA VAL A 255 -1.56 -1.25 -23.35
C VAL A 255 -0.70 -2.25 -22.59
N SER A 256 0.51 -2.51 -23.11
CA SER A 256 1.48 -3.41 -22.48
C SER A 256 2.09 -2.82 -21.21
N ARG A 257 2.67 -3.67 -20.36
CA ARG A 257 3.45 -3.22 -19.18
C ARG A 257 4.61 -2.29 -19.60
N ARG A 258 5.28 -2.62 -20.71
CA ARG A 258 6.33 -1.80 -21.32
C ARG A 258 5.83 -0.39 -21.61
N GLU A 259 4.73 -0.27 -22.37
CA GLU A 259 4.18 1.02 -22.75
C GLU A 259 3.72 1.85 -21.54
N ILE A 260 3.15 1.20 -20.51
CA ILE A 260 2.80 1.88 -19.25
C ILE A 260 4.03 2.50 -18.60
N SER A 261 5.14 1.75 -18.53
CA SER A 261 6.37 2.21 -17.91
C SER A 261 7.07 3.28 -18.72
N GLU A 262 7.23 3.08 -20.03
CA GLU A 262 7.89 4.01 -20.96
C GLU A 262 7.20 5.39 -20.96
N ASN A 263 5.87 5.39 -20.93
CA ASN A 263 5.06 6.62 -20.98
C ASN A 263 4.64 7.16 -19.61
N ASN A 264 5.14 6.59 -18.50
CA ASN A 264 4.81 7.00 -17.13
C ASN A 264 3.28 7.09 -16.90
N LEU A 265 2.54 6.08 -17.33
CA LEU A 265 1.07 6.07 -17.26
C LEU A 265 0.53 5.66 -15.88
N ALA A 266 1.36 5.11 -15.01
CA ALA A 266 1.00 4.78 -13.63
C ALA A 266 1.75 5.73 -12.65
N PRO A 267 1.07 6.28 -11.61
CA PRO A 267 1.68 7.14 -10.60
C PRO A 267 2.94 6.53 -9.96
N GLU A 268 2.92 5.24 -9.63
CA GLU A 268 4.04 4.51 -9.07
C GLU A 268 5.27 4.51 -9.99
N VAL A 269 5.06 4.25 -11.29
CA VAL A 269 6.14 4.21 -12.28
C VAL A 269 6.72 5.61 -12.43
N GLN A 270 5.86 6.64 -12.51
CA GLN A 270 6.31 8.02 -12.60
C GLN A 270 7.16 8.43 -11.38
N LEU A 271 6.75 8.07 -10.17
CA LEU A 271 7.49 8.36 -8.93
C LEU A 271 8.88 7.72 -8.95
N LEU A 272 8.94 6.40 -9.20
CA LEU A 272 10.19 5.65 -9.15
C LEU A 272 11.14 6.04 -10.28
N ARG A 273 10.65 6.17 -11.52
CA ARG A 273 11.51 6.60 -12.63
C ARG A 273 12.03 8.02 -12.44
N SER A 274 11.18 8.95 -11.99
CA SER A 274 11.62 10.32 -11.68
C SER A 274 12.67 10.36 -10.57
N TYR A 275 12.55 9.49 -9.56
CA TYR A 275 13.55 9.35 -8.50
C TYR A 275 14.87 8.82 -9.07
N ILE A 276 14.86 7.72 -9.82
CA ILE A 276 16.07 7.14 -10.43
C ILE A 276 16.78 8.17 -11.32
N SER A 277 16.03 8.86 -12.17
CA SER A 277 16.54 9.92 -13.05
C SER A 277 17.19 11.06 -12.26
N ARG A 278 16.53 11.52 -11.18
CA ARG A 278 17.06 12.55 -10.27
C ARG A 278 18.35 12.11 -9.59
N MET A 279 18.43 10.84 -9.20
CA MET A 279 19.62 10.27 -8.56
C MET A 279 20.74 9.94 -9.56
N GLY A 280 20.45 10.06 -10.86
CA GLY A 280 21.38 9.83 -11.96
C GLY A 280 21.59 8.35 -12.28
N GLY A 281 20.67 7.47 -11.87
CA GLY A 281 20.71 6.04 -12.14
C GLY A 281 20.11 5.65 -13.50
N ASN A 282 20.11 4.35 -13.80
CA ASN A 282 19.56 3.80 -15.04
C ASN A 282 18.02 3.64 -14.97
N GLU A 283 17.29 4.48 -15.70
CA GLU A 283 15.82 4.46 -15.81
C GLU A 283 15.28 3.76 -17.07
N GLU A 284 16.12 2.95 -17.74
CA GLU A 284 15.73 2.14 -18.90
C GLU A 284 14.56 1.21 -18.55
N CYS A 285 13.53 1.20 -19.40
CA CYS A 285 12.37 0.31 -19.24
C CYS A 285 12.69 -1.13 -19.70
N SER A 286 13.62 -1.78 -19.01
CA SER A 286 13.99 -3.19 -19.16
C SER A 286 13.84 -3.96 -17.84
N ILE A 287 13.60 -5.27 -17.92
CA ILE A 287 13.58 -6.13 -16.73
C ILE A 287 14.94 -6.11 -16.05
N ARG A 288 16.03 -6.14 -16.83
CA ARG A 288 17.39 -6.06 -16.30
C ARG A 288 17.62 -4.82 -15.44
N ALA A 289 17.38 -3.62 -15.99
CA ALA A 289 17.61 -2.37 -15.28
C ALA A 289 16.70 -2.25 -14.05
N TYR A 290 15.44 -2.67 -14.19
CA TYR A 290 14.49 -2.66 -13.09
C TYR A 290 14.89 -3.60 -11.95
N TRP A 291 15.27 -4.85 -12.25
CA TRP A 291 15.70 -5.81 -11.21
C TRP A 291 16.98 -5.35 -10.53
N GLU A 292 17.91 -4.76 -11.28
CA GLU A 292 19.14 -4.20 -10.71
C GLU A 292 18.85 -3.04 -9.75
N PHE A 293 17.94 -2.14 -10.12
CA PHE A 293 17.43 -1.10 -9.23
C PHE A 293 16.78 -1.70 -7.97
N VAL A 294 15.85 -2.64 -8.11
CA VAL A 294 15.16 -3.27 -6.96
C VAL A 294 16.16 -3.96 -6.03
N LYS A 295 17.14 -4.67 -6.62
CA LYS A 295 18.19 -5.37 -5.88
C LYS A 295 19.09 -4.43 -5.09
N ASN A 296 19.43 -3.26 -5.61
CA ASN A 296 20.41 -2.36 -4.99
C ASN A 296 19.79 -1.31 -4.06
N HIS A 297 18.59 -0.82 -4.39
CA HIS A 297 18.04 0.42 -3.82
C HIS A 297 16.73 0.26 -3.08
N VAL A 298 16.09 -0.91 -3.19
CA VAL A 298 14.75 -1.14 -2.64
C VAL A 298 14.75 -2.36 -1.71
N ILE A 299 13.82 -2.39 -0.76
CA ILE A 299 13.30 -3.58 -0.08
C ILE A 299 11.81 -3.64 -0.38
N THR A 300 11.28 -4.80 -0.74
CA THR A 300 9.83 -4.96 -0.91
C THR A 300 9.24 -5.91 0.12
N ILE A 301 8.03 -5.60 0.56
CA ILE A 301 7.29 -6.40 1.55
C ILE A 301 5.85 -6.64 1.09
N ASN A 302 5.22 -7.65 1.66
CA ASN A 302 3.85 -8.04 1.36
C ASN A 302 2.88 -7.28 2.27
N LYS A 303 1.68 -6.96 1.77
CA LYS A 303 0.62 -6.31 2.57
C LYS A 303 0.21 -7.10 3.81
N ASN A 304 0.22 -8.43 3.74
CA ASN A 304 -0.17 -9.29 4.87
C ASN A 304 0.87 -9.28 6.00
N GLN A 305 2.16 -9.01 5.74
CA GLN A 305 3.19 -8.93 6.78
C GLN A 305 2.94 -7.80 7.79
N ILE A 306 2.26 -6.73 7.36
CA ILE A 306 1.89 -5.59 8.21
C ILE A 306 0.38 -5.44 8.41
N ASP A 307 -0.38 -6.40 7.89
CA ASP A 307 -1.83 -6.37 7.85
C ASP A 307 -2.39 -5.03 7.32
N LEU A 308 -1.87 -4.57 6.16
CA LEU A 308 -2.36 -3.35 5.52
C LEU A 308 -3.75 -3.59 4.94
N TYR A 309 -4.72 -2.82 5.42
CA TYR A 309 -6.09 -2.85 4.97
C TYR A 309 -6.45 -1.63 4.12
N TRP A 310 -7.22 -1.86 3.06
CA TRP A 310 -7.73 -0.82 2.17
C TRP A 310 -9.22 -1.04 1.87
N HIS A 311 -10.07 -0.12 2.31
CA HIS A 311 -11.53 -0.36 2.33
C HIS A 311 -12.27 0.04 1.03
N LYS A 312 -11.56 0.52 0.00
CA LYS A 312 -12.17 1.20 -1.16
C LYS A 312 -12.85 0.25 -2.16
N TYR A 313 -12.19 -0.84 -2.56
CA TYR A 313 -12.64 -1.69 -3.67
C TYR A 313 -13.31 -2.99 -3.22
N VAL A 314 -14.23 -3.55 -4.01
CA VAL A 314 -14.93 -4.81 -3.69
C VAL A 314 -13.95 -5.98 -3.60
N GLY A 315 -12.87 -5.96 -4.39
CA GLY A 315 -11.78 -6.94 -4.31
C GLY A 315 -11.14 -7.07 -2.91
N ARG A 316 -11.36 -6.09 -2.00
CA ARG A 316 -10.90 -6.16 -0.60
C ARG A 316 -11.40 -7.37 0.19
N TYR A 317 -12.48 -8.00 -0.27
CA TYR A 317 -13.04 -9.18 0.39
C TYR A 317 -12.31 -10.48 -0.02
N SER A 318 -11.47 -10.44 -1.07
CA SER A 318 -10.65 -11.56 -1.52
C SER A 318 -9.19 -11.30 -1.19
N ASN A 319 -8.66 -12.02 -0.20
CA ASN A 319 -7.24 -11.93 0.17
C ASN A 319 -6.34 -12.37 -1.00
N ASN A 320 -6.77 -13.38 -1.77
CA ASN A 320 -6.10 -13.85 -2.98
C ASN A 320 -5.86 -12.70 -3.97
N THR A 321 -6.89 -11.90 -4.22
CA THR A 321 -6.82 -10.73 -5.11
C THR A 321 -5.97 -9.59 -4.53
N ILE A 322 -5.97 -9.39 -3.22
CA ILE A 322 -5.26 -8.25 -2.60
C ILE A 322 -3.78 -8.53 -2.35
N TYR A 323 -3.42 -9.80 -2.10
CA TYR A 323 -2.06 -10.25 -1.80
C TYR A 323 -1.32 -10.85 -3.00
N GLY A 324 -2.02 -11.29 -4.05
CA GLY A 324 -1.40 -11.77 -5.30
C GLY A 324 -0.61 -13.07 -5.13
N THR A 325 -1.01 -13.94 -4.18
CA THR A 325 -0.30 -15.18 -3.84
C THR A 325 -0.86 -16.41 -4.57
N TYR A 326 -2.11 -16.36 -5.03
CA TYR A 326 -2.77 -17.46 -5.75
C TYR A 326 -4.08 -16.94 -6.37
N TYR A 327 -4.33 -17.10 -7.67
CA TYR A 327 -5.67 -16.86 -8.23
C TYR A 327 -6.39 -18.18 -8.48
N ILE A 328 -7.67 -18.23 -8.09
CA ILE A 328 -8.53 -19.42 -8.22
C ILE A 328 -8.70 -19.83 -9.69
N ASP A 329 -8.51 -18.89 -10.62
CA ASP A 329 -8.61 -19.09 -12.06
C ASP A 329 -7.25 -18.89 -12.77
N ASP A 330 -6.12 -19.24 -12.13
CA ASP A 330 -4.78 -19.06 -12.71
C ASP A 330 -4.68 -19.76 -14.09
N SER A 331 -4.56 -18.97 -15.16
CA SER A 331 -4.17 -19.44 -16.48
C SER A 331 -2.68 -19.78 -16.50
N GLN A 332 -2.18 -20.43 -17.57
CA GLN A 332 -0.73 -20.60 -17.75
C GLN A 332 0.05 -19.26 -17.80
N ASP A 333 -0.64 -18.13 -17.91
CA ASP A 333 -0.09 -16.77 -17.87
C ASP A 333 0.14 -16.26 -16.43
N ALA A 334 0.45 -17.16 -15.49
CA ALA A 334 0.67 -16.95 -14.04
C ALA A 334 1.73 -15.89 -13.65
N LEU A 335 2.19 -15.06 -14.59
CA LEU A 335 2.95 -13.84 -14.41
C LEU A 335 2.34 -12.90 -13.35
N HIS A 336 1.03 -12.96 -13.11
CA HIS A 336 0.34 -12.16 -12.08
C HIS A 336 0.71 -12.52 -10.64
N CYS A 337 1.18 -13.76 -10.42
CA CYS A 337 1.57 -14.25 -9.11
C CYS A 337 3.05 -13.96 -8.80
N TYR A 338 3.87 -13.63 -9.81
CA TYR A 338 5.27 -13.26 -9.63
C TYR A 338 5.40 -11.79 -9.24
N ASN A 339 5.22 -11.55 -7.95
CA ASN A 339 5.36 -10.23 -7.34
C ASN A 339 6.70 -10.07 -6.63
N PHE A 340 7.24 -8.86 -6.58
CA PHE A 340 8.31 -8.46 -5.69
C PHE A 340 7.79 -8.39 -4.26
N ASP A 341 7.42 -9.55 -3.77
CA ASP A 341 7.13 -9.82 -2.39
C ASP A 341 8.47 -10.03 -1.64
N PHE A 342 8.46 -10.08 -0.30
CA PHE A 342 9.70 -10.16 0.47
C PHE A 342 10.51 -11.43 0.15
N ILE A 343 9.84 -12.54 -0.18
CA ILE A 343 10.48 -13.81 -0.52
C ILE A 343 11.23 -13.66 -1.84
N ASN A 344 10.57 -13.14 -2.87
CA ASN A 344 11.17 -12.97 -4.19
C ASN A 344 12.25 -11.88 -4.19
N TRP A 345 12.05 -10.79 -3.46
CA TRP A 345 13.08 -9.77 -3.27
C TRP A 345 14.32 -10.31 -2.56
N LEU A 346 14.16 -11.09 -1.48
CA LEU A 346 15.31 -11.66 -0.77
C LEU A 346 16.10 -12.63 -1.64
N ASN A 347 15.42 -13.42 -2.48
CA ASN A 347 16.08 -14.30 -3.46
C ASN A 347 16.84 -13.51 -4.54
N LEU A 348 16.31 -12.37 -4.99
CA LEU A 348 17.02 -11.48 -5.89
C LEU A 348 18.23 -10.81 -5.20
N TYR A 349 18.04 -10.29 -3.99
CA TYR A 349 19.08 -9.66 -3.18
C TYR A 349 20.26 -10.61 -2.91
N THR A 350 19.97 -11.85 -2.52
CA THR A 350 20.99 -12.88 -2.22
C THR A 350 21.58 -13.56 -3.46
N GLY A 351 21.18 -13.15 -4.67
CA GLY A 351 21.68 -13.69 -5.93
C GLY A 351 21.19 -15.11 -6.25
N LYS A 352 20.09 -15.56 -5.63
CA LYS A 352 19.41 -16.82 -5.99
C LYS A 352 18.56 -16.67 -7.24
N TYR A 353 18.01 -15.48 -7.46
CA TYR A 353 17.40 -15.13 -8.74
C TYR A 353 18.44 -14.43 -9.61
N GLU A 354 18.57 -14.93 -10.83
CA GLU A 354 19.42 -14.36 -11.87
C GLU A 354 18.56 -13.88 -13.03
N TYR A 355 18.93 -12.72 -13.56
CA TYR A 355 18.32 -12.20 -14.77
C TYR A 355 18.60 -13.13 -15.96
N LYS A 356 17.59 -13.29 -16.83
CA LYS A 356 17.72 -13.94 -18.13
C LYS A 356 17.09 -13.06 -19.21
N ALA A 357 17.74 -13.00 -20.37
CA ALA A 357 17.26 -12.20 -21.51
C ALA A 357 15.82 -12.55 -21.95
N GLU A 358 15.40 -13.80 -21.74
CA GLU A 358 14.04 -14.25 -22.04
C GLU A 358 12.96 -13.57 -21.18
N TYR A 359 13.32 -12.93 -20.06
CA TYR A 359 12.35 -12.26 -19.19
C TYR A 359 11.84 -10.95 -19.78
N GLU A 360 12.58 -10.34 -20.70
CA GLU A 360 12.20 -9.07 -21.33
C GLU A 360 10.87 -9.17 -22.09
N LYS A 361 10.53 -10.36 -22.62
CA LYS A 361 9.24 -10.61 -23.30
C LYS A 361 8.02 -10.43 -22.40
N TYR A 362 8.18 -10.54 -21.08
CA TYR A 362 7.07 -10.43 -20.12
C TYR A 362 6.61 -8.99 -19.92
N MET A 363 7.38 -8.00 -20.35
CA MET A 363 6.95 -6.59 -20.37
C MET A 363 5.94 -6.32 -21.47
N ASP A 364 5.88 -7.16 -22.51
CA ASP A 364 4.93 -7.03 -23.61
C ASP A 364 3.57 -7.65 -23.26
N PHE A 365 3.40 -8.15 -22.02
CA PHE A 365 2.13 -8.64 -21.51
C PHE A 365 1.08 -7.52 -21.51
N VAL A 366 -0.09 -7.84 -22.07
CA VAL A 366 -1.27 -6.98 -22.12
C VAL A 366 -2.36 -7.61 -21.28
N TRP A 367 -2.98 -6.82 -20.41
CA TRP A 367 -4.12 -7.25 -19.62
C TRP A 367 -5.33 -7.46 -20.53
N GLU A 368 -5.70 -8.72 -20.76
CA GLU A 368 -6.96 -9.08 -21.38
C GLU A 368 -8.01 -9.24 -20.27
N GLU A 369 -8.97 -8.31 -20.27
CA GLU A 369 -10.14 -8.16 -19.37
C GLU A 369 -9.97 -7.43 -18.03
#